data_AF-A0A2E9VKZ1-F1
#
_entry.id   AF-A0A2E9VKZ1-F1
#
_cell.length_a   1.000
_cell.length_b   1.000
_cell.length_c   1.000
_cell.angle_alpha   90.00
_cell.angle_beta   90.00
_cell.angle_gamma   90.00
#
_symmetry.space_group_name_H-M   'P 1'
#
loop_
_entity.id
_entity.type
_entity.pdbx_description
1 polymer ?
#
loop_
_entity_poly.entity_id
_entity_poly.type
_entity_poly.pdbx_seq_one_letter_code
_entity_poly.pdbx_strand_id
1 'polypeptide(L)'
;MVRILSGDDQLKNLFAGLIENTFYTEIGVAEPHVVDYLTQLMLRFVRNDSIFKFRDPTGKRLEEIAGMLIEAENCRDRPKREIHRHIGDFTLFWSGVYPEALKIFKGFDRRDHLLDYREQGKRSYYIASTFEQDPYENEAPILRRLSELYDVCTKGLYSVRKEWELNY
;
A
#
# COMPACT_ATOMS: atom_id res chain seq x y z
N MET A 1 -7.47 -34.88 -7.50
CA MET A 1 -8.45 -33.80 -7.77
C MET A 1 -7.65 -32.59 -8.22
N VAL A 2 -7.60 -32.31 -9.52
CA VAL A 2 -6.83 -31.17 -10.05
C VAL A 2 -7.60 -29.91 -9.72
N ARG A 3 -7.06 -29.08 -8.82
CA ARG A 3 -7.65 -27.80 -8.46
C ARG A 3 -7.51 -26.91 -9.69
N ILE A 4 -8.62 -26.60 -10.35
CA ILE A 4 -8.65 -25.58 -11.41
C ILE A 4 -8.27 -24.28 -10.69
N LEU A 5 -7.02 -23.86 -10.84
CA LEU A 5 -6.56 -22.59 -10.30
C LEU A 5 -7.24 -21.50 -11.14
N SER A 6 -8.21 -20.80 -10.56
CA SER A 6 -8.70 -19.55 -11.13
C SER A 6 -7.53 -18.57 -11.27
N GLY A 7 -7.57 -17.67 -12.25
CA GLY A 7 -6.48 -16.68 -12.46
C GLY A 7 -6.12 -15.89 -11.20
N ASP A 8 -7.11 -15.59 -10.34
CA ASP A 8 -6.92 -14.89 -9.07
C ASP A 8 -6.04 -15.69 -8.08
N ASP A 9 -6.24 -17.01 -7.98
CA ASP A 9 -5.45 -17.87 -7.07
C ASP A 9 -4.02 -18.02 -7.58
N GLN A 10 -3.81 -18.04 -8.91
CA GLN A 10 -2.48 -18.09 -9.51
C GLN A 10 -1.71 -16.79 -9.25
N LEU A 11 -2.35 -15.64 -9.47
CA LEU A 11 -1.74 -14.33 -9.23
C LEU A 11 -1.42 -14.13 -7.74
N LYS A 12 -2.30 -14.58 -6.85
CA LYS A 12 -2.05 -14.57 -5.41
C LYS A 12 -0.83 -15.40 -5.03
N ASN A 13 -0.76 -16.63 -5.52
CA ASN A 13 0.37 -17.52 -5.21
C ASN A 13 1.69 -16.99 -5.79
N LEU A 14 1.64 -16.36 -6.97
CA LEU A 14 2.79 -15.69 -7.57
C LEU A 14 3.31 -14.56 -6.66
N PHE A 15 2.43 -13.63 -6.25
CA PHE A 15 2.85 -12.53 -5.38
C PHE A 15 3.28 -13.00 -4.00
N ALA A 16 2.64 -14.01 -3.42
CA ALA A 16 3.08 -14.60 -2.17
C ALA A 16 4.51 -15.13 -2.30
N GLY A 17 4.78 -15.95 -3.32
CA GLY A 17 6.11 -16.54 -3.53
C GLY A 17 7.21 -15.51 -3.78
N LEU A 18 6.95 -14.49 -4.60
CA LEU A 18 7.92 -13.41 -4.87
C LEU A 18 8.21 -12.59 -3.62
N ILE A 19 7.16 -12.13 -2.91
CA ILE A 19 7.33 -11.30 -1.72
C ILE A 19 8.01 -12.11 -0.61
N GLU A 20 7.59 -13.35 -0.36
CA GLU A 20 8.27 -14.23 0.59
C GLU A 20 9.75 -14.37 0.23
N ASN A 21 10.06 -14.77 -1.01
CA ASN A 21 11.44 -14.98 -1.44
C ASN A 21 12.29 -13.72 -1.25
N THR A 22 11.84 -12.57 -1.74
CA THR A 22 12.57 -11.31 -1.61
C THR A 22 12.77 -10.91 -0.14
N PHE A 23 11.73 -11.02 0.70
CA PHE A 23 11.83 -10.63 2.10
C PHE A 23 12.75 -11.55 2.92
N TYR A 24 12.74 -12.85 2.62
CA TYR A 24 13.64 -13.82 3.25
C TYR A 24 15.08 -13.72 2.77
N THR A 25 15.31 -13.58 1.46
CA THR A 25 16.65 -13.72 0.87
C THR A 25 17.40 -12.40 0.72
N GLU A 26 16.73 -11.32 0.32
CA GLU A 26 17.38 -10.04 0.01
C GLU A 26 17.31 -9.04 1.17
N ILE A 27 16.19 -9.06 1.89
CA ILE A 27 15.89 -8.04 2.91
C ILE A 27 16.21 -8.53 4.34
N GLY A 28 16.18 -9.85 4.58
CA GLY A 28 16.47 -10.45 5.88
C GLY A 28 15.38 -10.21 6.94
N VAL A 29 14.14 -9.94 6.51
CA VAL A 29 12.99 -9.71 7.40
C VAL A 29 11.99 -10.84 7.24
N ALA A 30 11.85 -11.65 8.29
CA ALA A 30 10.92 -12.78 8.35
C ALA A 30 9.68 -12.39 9.17
N GLU A 31 8.80 -11.57 8.59
CA GLU A 31 7.54 -11.18 9.22
C GLU A 31 6.33 -11.64 8.39
N PRO A 32 5.79 -12.83 8.68
CA PRO A 32 4.71 -13.44 7.88
C PRO A 32 3.51 -12.52 7.69
N HIS A 33 3.09 -11.80 8.74
CA HIS A 33 1.94 -10.90 8.67
C HIS A 33 2.18 -9.66 7.79
N VAL A 34 3.42 -9.18 7.71
CA VAL A 34 3.78 -8.08 6.80
C VAL A 34 3.77 -8.59 5.38
N VAL A 35 4.37 -9.76 5.13
CA VAL A 35 4.37 -10.41 3.82
C VAL A 35 2.94 -10.65 3.32
N ASP A 36 2.08 -11.25 4.14
CA ASP A 36 0.67 -11.47 3.84
C ASP A 36 -0.04 -10.15 3.47
N TYR A 37 0.21 -9.08 4.24
CA TYR A 37 -0.38 -7.77 3.96
C TYR A 37 0.09 -7.23 2.62
N LEU A 38 1.38 -7.30 2.32
CA LEU A 38 1.97 -6.84 1.06
C LEU A 38 1.45 -7.62 -0.15
N THR A 39 1.30 -8.95 -0.03
CA THR A 39 0.65 -9.77 -1.06
C THR A 39 -0.77 -9.28 -1.34
N GLN A 40 -1.55 -9.03 -0.28
CA GLN A 40 -2.91 -8.52 -0.44
C GLN A 40 -2.94 -7.10 -1.00
N LEU A 41 -1.98 -6.24 -0.64
CA LEU A 41 -1.82 -4.90 -1.20
C LEU A 41 -1.55 -4.98 -2.71
N MET A 42 -0.63 -5.83 -3.15
CA MET A 42 -0.32 -6.02 -4.57
C MET A 42 -1.55 -6.48 -5.35
N LEU A 43 -2.28 -7.47 -4.84
CA LEU A 43 -3.53 -7.93 -5.45
C LEU A 43 -4.58 -6.83 -5.57
N ARG A 44 -4.74 -6.01 -4.52
CA ARG A 44 -5.69 -4.88 -4.50
C ARG A 44 -5.38 -3.83 -5.56
N PHE A 45 -4.10 -3.55 -5.79
CA PHE A 45 -3.67 -2.48 -6.70
C PHE A 45 -3.56 -2.94 -8.15
N VAL A 46 -3.12 -4.17 -8.41
CA VAL A 46 -3.07 -4.75 -9.76
C VAL A 46 -4.47 -4.86 -10.38
N ARG A 47 -5.50 -5.07 -9.55
CA ARG A 47 -6.91 -5.05 -10.00
C ARG A 47 -7.44 -3.66 -10.35
N ASN A 48 -6.69 -2.58 -10.12
CA ASN A 48 -7.06 -1.16 -10.33
C ASN A 48 -8.30 -0.67 -9.52
N ASP A 49 -9.11 -1.58 -8.96
CA ASP A 49 -10.29 -1.28 -8.13
C ASP A 49 -9.94 -0.44 -6.89
N SER A 50 -8.74 -0.61 -6.34
CA SER A 50 -8.33 0.06 -5.11
C SER A 50 -7.62 1.39 -5.35
N ILE A 51 -7.02 1.61 -6.53
CA ILE A 51 -6.20 2.79 -6.83
C ILE A 51 -7.03 4.09 -6.76
N PHE A 52 -8.29 4.02 -7.19
CA PHE A 52 -9.18 5.18 -7.27
C PHE A 52 -10.38 5.08 -6.31
N LYS A 53 -10.18 4.42 -5.17
CA LYS A 53 -11.26 4.09 -4.23
C LYS A 53 -11.96 5.34 -3.67
N PHE A 54 -11.23 6.43 -3.46
CA PHE A 54 -11.76 7.67 -2.87
C PHE A 54 -12.08 8.73 -3.92
N ARG A 55 -13.12 9.51 -3.63
CA ARG A 55 -13.62 10.60 -4.46
C ARG A 55 -13.79 11.86 -3.62
N ASP A 56 -13.54 13.01 -4.22
CA ASP A 56 -13.82 14.29 -3.60
C ASP A 56 -15.35 14.56 -3.53
N PRO A 57 -15.79 15.61 -2.82
CA PRO A 57 -17.21 15.97 -2.73
C PRO A 57 -17.88 16.28 -4.08
N THR A 58 -17.11 16.49 -5.14
CA THR A 58 -17.60 16.70 -6.52
C THR A 58 -17.66 15.42 -7.35
N GLY A 59 -17.27 14.28 -6.76
CA GLY A 59 -17.27 12.95 -7.38
C GLY A 59 -16.01 12.61 -8.19
N LYS A 60 -15.01 13.51 -8.23
CA LYS A 60 -13.76 13.28 -8.95
C LYS A 60 -12.87 12.33 -8.16
N ARG A 61 -12.22 11.40 -8.87
CA ARG A 61 -11.26 10.46 -8.26
C ARG A 61 -10.11 11.23 -7.60
N LEU A 62 -9.78 10.86 -6.38
CA LEU A 62 -8.62 11.39 -5.69
C LEU A 62 -7.39 10.61 -6.16
N GLU A 63 -6.64 11.22 -7.08
CA GLU A 63 -5.34 10.70 -7.54
C GLU A 63 -4.17 11.23 -6.69
N GLU A 64 -4.45 12.22 -5.85
CA GLU A 64 -3.49 12.99 -5.07
C GLU A 64 -3.69 12.72 -3.58
N ILE A 65 -2.60 12.44 -2.86
CA ILE A 65 -2.64 12.18 -1.43
C ILE A 65 -3.06 13.43 -0.63
N ALA A 66 -2.79 14.64 -1.13
CA ALA A 66 -3.24 15.89 -0.53
C ALA A 66 -4.77 15.94 -0.39
N GLY A 67 -5.50 15.52 -1.42
CA GLY A 67 -6.96 15.46 -1.38
C GLY A 67 -7.47 14.43 -0.38
N MET A 68 -6.82 13.26 -0.31
CA MET A 68 -7.17 12.23 0.66
C MET A 68 -6.89 12.68 2.10
N LEU A 69 -5.80 13.40 2.35
CA LEU A 69 -5.47 13.96 3.67
C LEU A 69 -6.52 14.98 4.12
N ILE A 70 -6.99 15.86 3.23
CA ILE A 70 -8.07 16.80 3.54
C ILE A 70 -9.35 16.05 3.93
N GLU A 71 -9.70 15.02 3.16
CA GLU A 71 -10.88 14.20 3.46
C GLU A 71 -10.76 13.46 4.80
N ALA A 72 -9.57 12.97 5.13
CA ALA A 72 -9.30 12.33 6.41
C ALA A 72 -9.50 13.26 7.60
N GLU A 73 -9.14 14.55 7.48
CA GLU A 73 -9.35 15.53 8.54
C GLU A 73 -10.83 15.93 8.71
N ASN A 74 -11.61 15.86 7.65
CA ASN A 74 -13.06 16.12 7.69
C ASN A 74 -13.86 14.94 8.25
N CYS A 75 -13.29 13.74 8.23
CA CYS A 75 -13.92 12.53 8.76
C CYS A 75 -13.68 12.34 10.27
N ARG A 76 -14.64 11.71 10.95
CA ARG A 76 -14.49 11.20 12.32
C ARG A 76 -14.49 9.67 12.32
N ASP A 77 -13.81 9.06 13.30
CA ASP A 77 -13.85 7.62 13.57
C ASP A 77 -13.43 6.70 12.40
N ARG A 78 -14.31 5.77 11.97
CA ARG A 78 -13.97 4.67 11.06
C ARG A 78 -13.56 5.11 9.64
N PRO A 79 -14.29 6.02 8.95
CA PRO A 79 -13.84 6.54 7.66
C PRO A 79 -12.42 7.13 7.71
N LYS A 80 -12.04 7.80 8.81
CA LYS A 80 -10.71 8.38 8.98
C LYS A 80 -9.62 7.32 8.98
N ARG A 81 -9.82 6.22 9.73
CA ARG A 81 -8.90 5.07 9.73
C ARG A 81 -8.67 4.52 8.32
N GLU A 82 -9.76 4.28 7.60
CA GLU A 82 -9.72 3.65 6.27
C GLU A 82 -9.05 4.55 5.23
N ILE A 83 -9.26 5.86 5.31
CA ILE A 83 -8.57 6.84 4.45
C ILE A 83 -7.07 6.81 4.75
N HIS A 84 -6.65 6.83 6.02
CA HIS A 84 -5.24 6.76 6.38
C HIS A 84 -4.58 5.43 5.99
N ARG A 85 -5.26 4.28 6.19
CA ARG A 85 -4.77 2.99 5.69
C ARG A 85 -4.54 3.04 4.18
N HIS A 86 -5.49 3.63 3.45
CA HIS A 86 -5.38 3.74 2.00
C HIS A 86 -4.27 4.70 1.55
N ILE A 87 -4.06 5.84 2.23
CA ILE A 87 -2.91 6.71 1.96
C ILE A 87 -1.60 5.94 2.18
N GLY A 88 -1.53 5.15 3.26
CA GLY A 88 -0.41 4.23 3.50
C GLY A 88 -0.19 3.26 2.33
N ASP A 89 -1.23 2.54 1.93
CA ASP A 89 -1.18 1.58 0.82
C ASP A 89 -0.78 2.23 -0.51
N PHE A 90 -1.39 3.37 -0.82
CA PHE A 90 -1.17 4.10 -2.07
C PHE A 90 0.28 4.59 -2.16
N THR A 91 0.75 5.24 -1.10
CA THR A 91 2.14 5.72 -1.06
C THR A 91 3.12 4.56 -1.08
N LEU A 92 2.86 3.45 -0.38
CA LEU A 92 3.74 2.29 -0.33
C LEU A 92 3.82 1.59 -1.69
N PHE A 93 2.68 1.40 -2.35
CA PHE A 93 2.62 0.85 -3.71
C PHE A 93 3.40 1.71 -4.71
N TRP A 94 3.12 3.01 -4.78
CA TRP A 94 3.78 3.87 -5.76
C TRP A 94 5.25 4.11 -5.42
N SER A 95 5.63 4.22 -4.14
CA SER A 95 7.03 4.42 -3.75
C SER A 95 7.86 3.14 -3.85
N GLY A 96 7.25 1.97 -3.67
CA GLY A 96 7.94 0.68 -3.75
C GLY A 96 7.93 0.09 -5.15
N VAL A 97 6.74 -0.01 -5.75
CA VAL A 97 6.58 -0.66 -7.06
C VAL A 97 6.97 0.31 -8.18
N TYR A 98 6.41 1.52 -8.25
CA TYR A 98 6.65 2.45 -9.37
C TYR A 98 7.17 3.83 -8.95
N PRO A 99 8.35 3.93 -8.30
CA PRO A 99 8.86 5.19 -7.73
C PRO A 99 9.02 6.31 -8.76
N GLU A 100 9.26 5.98 -10.02
CA GLU A 100 9.33 6.91 -11.15
C GLU A 100 8.00 7.59 -11.47
N ALA A 101 6.86 6.90 -11.26
CA ALA A 101 5.53 7.49 -11.46
C ALA A 101 5.25 8.61 -10.45
N LEU A 102 5.88 8.57 -9.26
CA LEU A 102 5.79 9.64 -8.28
C LEU A 102 6.28 10.99 -8.81
N LYS A 103 7.20 11.01 -9.79
CA LYS A 103 7.64 12.27 -10.42
C LYS A 103 6.50 12.95 -11.18
N ILE A 104 5.58 12.17 -11.73
CA ILE A 104 4.38 12.68 -12.43
C ILE A 104 3.39 13.23 -11.40
N PHE A 105 3.18 12.50 -10.30
CA PHE A 105 2.28 12.94 -9.22
C PHE A 105 2.79 14.16 -8.45
N LYS A 106 4.12 14.35 -8.36
CA LYS A 106 4.78 15.52 -7.75
C LYS A 106 5.04 16.68 -8.72
N GLY A 107 4.44 16.68 -9.91
CA GLY A 107 4.56 17.80 -10.85
C GLY A 107 4.15 19.12 -10.19
N PHE A 108 4.78 20.23 -10.59
CA PHE A 108 4.57 21.56 -9.97
C PHE A 108 3.10 22.02 -9.96
N ASP A 109 2.31 21.52 -10.89
CA ASP A 109 0.88 21.83 -11.05
C ASP A 109 -0.06 20.88 -10.28
N ARG A 110 0.50 19.94 -9.49
CA ARG A 110 -0.25 18.95 -8.71
C ARG A 110 -0.26 19.30 -7.23
N ARG A 111 -1.35 18.96 -6.53
CA ARG A 111 -1.51 19.30 -5.09
C ARG A 111 -0.47 18.63 -4.20
N ASP A 112 0.19 17.59 -4.70
CA ASP A 112 1.18 16.82 -3.97
C ASP A 112 2.62 17.33 -4.13
N HIS A 113 2.85 18.41 -4.88
CA HIS A 113 4.20 18.90 -5.21
C HIS A 113 5.13 19.07 -3.99
N LEU A 114 4.59 19.47 -2.84
CA LEU A 114 5.34 19.70 -1.60
C LEU A 114 5.30 18.52 -0.62
N LEU A 115 4.58 17.44 -0.95
CA LEU A 115 4.40 16.33 -0.03
C LEU A 115 5.53 15.29 -0.15
N ASP A 116 6.08 14.93 1.00
CA ASP A 116 6.92 13.75 1.10
C ASP A 116 6.07 12.49 1.26
N TYR A 117 5.84 11.79 0.15
CA TYR A 117 5.10 10.52 0.10
C TYR A 117 5.59 9.48 1.11
N ARG A 118 6.91 9.43 1.38
CA ARG A 118 7.47 8.50 2.36
C ARG A 118 6.97 8.83 3.76
N GLU A 119 7.12 10.09 4.16
CA GLU A 119 6.66 10.54 5.49
C GLU A 119 5.14 10.46 5.61
N GLN A 120 4.40 10.79 4.56
CA GLN A 120 2.94 10.67 4.56
C GLN A 120 2.48 9.21 4.66
N GLY A 121 3.17 8.29 3.98
CA GLY A 121 2.88 6.86 4.07
C GLY A 121 3.11 6.30 5.47
N LYS A 122 4.29 6.56 6.04
CA LYS A 122 4.64 6.18 7.42
C LYS A 122 3.62 6.72 8.42
N ARG A 123 3.34 8.03 8.34
CA ARG A 123 2.41 8.69 9.26
C ARG A 123 1.00 8.16 9.12
N SER A 124 0.53 7.89 7.90
CA SER A 124 -0.83 7.41 7.68
C SER A 124 -1.02 5.99 8.19
N TYR A 125 -0.04 5.09 8.01
CA TYR A 125 -0.08 3.78 8.66
C TYR A 125 -0.07 3.87 10.19
N TYR A 126 0.77 4.74 10.75
CA TYR A 126 0.78 5.00 12.19
C TYR A 126 -0.60 5.47 12.69
N ILE A 127 -1.21 6.47 12.05
CA ILE A 127 -2.54 6.97 12.44
C ILE A 127 -3.59 5.88 12.31
N ALA A 128 -3.62 5.13 11.21
CA ALA A 128 -4.58 4.03 11.04
C ALA A 128 -4.41 2.94 12.12
N SER A 129 -3.18 2.71 12.59
CA SER A 129 -2.88 1.74 13.65
C SER A 129 -3.27 2.19 15.05
N THR A 130 -3.64 3.46 15.29
CA THR A 130 -4.15 3.90 16.61
C THR A 130 -5.61 3.55 16.82
N PHE A 131 -6.31 3.06 15.78
CA PHE A 131 -7.69 2.58 15.87
C PHE A 131 -7.67 1.09 16.23
N GLU A 132 -7.56 0.82 17.53
CA GLU A 132 -7.38 -0.53 18.09
C GLU A 132 -8.69 -1.22 18.49
N GLN A 133 -9.84 -0.55 18.35
CA GLN A 133 -11.15 -1.09 18.72
C GLN A 133 -11.64 -2.12 17.68
N ASP A 134 -12.46 -3.08 18.11
CA ASP A 134 -13.17 -4.02 17.23
C ASP A 134 -13.79 -3.31 16.00
N PRO A 135 -13.59 -3.82 14.77
CA PRO A 135 -12.97 -5.11 14.40
C PRO A 135 -11.46 -5.06 14.09
N TYR A 136 -10.75 -4.02 14.51
CA TYR A 136 -9.40 -3.71 14.01
C TYR A 136 -8.25 -4.19 14.88
N GLU A 137 -8.54 -4.85 16.01
CA GLU A 137 -7.57 -5.32 17.00
C GLU A 137 -6.42 -6.14 16.38
N ASN A 138 -6.71 -6.95 15.37
CA ASN A 138 -5.72 -7.78 14.69
C ASN A 138 -4.96 -7.05 13.57
N GLU A 139 -5.59 -6.05 12.93
CA GLU A 139 -4.98 -5.33 11.80
C GLU A 139 -4.12 -4.15 12.29
N ALA A 140 -4.48 -3.52 13.41
CA ALA A 140 -3.75 -2.37 13.96
C ALA A 140 -2.26 -2.64 14.20
N PRO A 141 -1.83 -3.77 14.81
CA PRO A 141 -0.41 -4.09 14.95
C PRO A 141 0.32 -4.24 13.62
N ILE A 142 -0.34 -4.78 12.59
CA ILE A 142 0.25 -4.93 11.25
C ILE A 142 0.48 -3.55 10.62
N LEU A 143 -0.50 -2.65 10.71
CA LEU A 143 -0.35 -1.27 10.22
C LEU A 143 0.74 -0.52 10.98
N ARG A 144 0.87 -0.73 12.30
CA ARG A 144 1.97 -0.17 13.09
C ARG A 144 3.30 -0.63 12.53
N ARG A 145 3.40 -1.93 12.26
CA ARG A 145 4.64 -2.53 11.76
C ARG A 145 5.00 -2.06 10.36
N LEU A 146 4.02 -1.88 9.48
CA LEU A 146 4.21 -1.27 8.16
C LEU A 146 4.71 0.18 8.23
N SER A 147 4.29 0.94 9.25
CA SER A 147 4.82 2.29 9.50
C SER A 147 6.31 2.25 9.85
N GLU A 148 6.71 1.34 10.73
CA GLU A 148 8.10 1.16 11.18
C GLU A 148 9.00 0.61 10.05
N LEU A 149 8.49 -0.38 9.31
CA LEU A 149 9.20 -1.06 8.24
C LEU A 149 9.00 -0.44 6.87
N TYR A 150 8.43 0.76 6.78
CA TYR A 150 8.02 1.33 5.50
C TYR A 150 9.15 1.35 4.46
N ASP A 151 10.36 1.75 4.86
CA ASP A 151 11.53 1.81 3.95
C ASP A 151 12.05 0.44 3.54
N VAL A 152 11.87 -0.55 4.41
CA VAL A 152 12.19 -1.94 4.14
C VAL A 152 11.17 -2.49 3.15
N CYS A 153 9.89 -2.18 3.35
CA CYS A 153 8.80 -2.60 2.49
C CYS A 153 8.89 -1.99 1.10
N THR A 154 9.22 -0.70 0.98
CA THR A 154 9.42 -0.06 -0.34
C THR A 154 10.56 -0.71 -1.11
N LYS A 155 11.71 -0.99 -0.46
CA LYS A 155 12.83 -1.71 -1.09
C LYS A 155 12.44 -3.11 -1.50
N GLY A 156 11.76 -3.87 -0.64
CA GLY A 156 11.29 -5.22 -0.96
C GLY A 156 10.33 -5.23 -2.15
N LEU A 157 9.37 -4.31 -2.19
CA LEU A 157 8.45 -4.18 -3.34
C LEU A 157 9.17 -3.79 -4.64
N TYR A 158 10.22 -2.97 -4.56
CA TYR A 158 11.04 -2.62 -5.72
C TYR A 158 11.78 -3.85 -6.27
N SER A 159 12.39 -4.66 -5.39
CA SER A 159 13.01 -5.94 -5.77
C SER A 159 12.00 -6.91 -6.40
N VAL A 160 10.83 -7.08 -5.78
CA VAL A 160 9.74 -7.92 -6.31
C VAL A 160 9.34 -7.49 -7.73
N ARG A 161 9.23 -6.18 -7.98
CA ARG A 161 8.98 -5.68 -9.33
C ARG A 161 10.10 -6.03 -10.30
N LYS A 162 11.37 -5.86 -9.90
CA LYS A 162 12.50 -6.20 -10.77
C LYS A 162 12.52 -7.69 -11.11
N GLU A 163 12.20 -8.57 -10.16
CA GLU A 163 12.05 -9.99 -10.42
C GLU A 163 10.94 -10.29 -11.43
N TRP A 164 9.83 -9.54 -11.39
CA TRP A 164 8.76 -9.66 -12.39
C TRP A 164 9.24 -9.22 -13.78
N GLU A 165 9.84 -8.03 -13.91
CA GLU A 165 10.32 -7.50 -15.20
C GLU A 165 11.44 -8.33 -15.86
N LEU A 166 12.19 -9.13 -15.08
CA LEU A 166 13.24 -10.00 -15.60
C LEU A 166 12.72 -11.34 -16.11
N ASN A 167 11.57 -11.79 -15.62
CA ASN A 167 11.01 -13.12 -15.93
C ASN A 167 9.84 -13.08 -16.93
N TYR A 168 9.41 -11.89 -17.37
CA TYR A 168 8.31 -11.67 -18.32
C TYR A 168 8.54 -10.41 -19.17
#